data_AF-A0A512ISE2-F1
#
_entry.id   AF-A0A512ISE2-F1
#
_cell.length_a   1.000
_cell.length_b   1.000
_cell.length_c   1.000
_cell.angle_alpha   90.00
_cell.angle_beta   90.00
_cell.angle_gamma   90.00
#
_symmetry.space_group_name_H-M   'P 1'
#
loop_
_entity.id
_entity.type
_entity.pdbx_description
1 polymer ?
#
loop_
_entity_poly.entity_id
_entity_poly.type
_entity_poly.pdbx_seq_one_letter_code
_entity_poly.pdbx_strand_id
1 'polypeptide(L)'
;MAQRKPVALLATGLAEMPAGDTIPIPAYGASGVVAACKLWIGEASTTSTGAWSVDLSQAGFTAVPKILASALSADTTIANSAVAITTGRTLVAASGFVNLPNTIAIGGMPEKRAGAGLTVSVLAIGP
;
A
#
# COMPACT_ATOMS: atom_id res chain seq x y z
N MET A 1 16.16 -17.06 30.14
CA MET A 1 16.23 -17.06 28.67
C MET A 1 14.80 -17.19 28.16
N ALA A 2 14.13 -16.09 27.82
CA ALA A 2 12.73 -16.12 27.42
C ALA A 2 12.63 -16.58 25.95
N GLN A 3 12.08 -17.77 25.75
CA GLN A 3 11.83 -18.37 24.45
C GLN A 3 10.89 -17.46 23.65
N ARG A 4 11.41 -16.78 22.62
CA ARG A 4 10.59 -16.03 21.66
C ARG A 4 9.75 -17.06 20.92
N LYS A 5 8.48 -17.21 21.31
CA LYS A 5 7.49 -17.94 20.50
C LYS A 5 7.41 -17.23 19.15
N PRO A 6 7.64 -17.92 18.02
CA PRO A 6 7.44 -17.32 16.71
C PRO A 6 5.96 -16.93 16.59
N VAL A 7 5.71 -15.68 16.23
CA VAL A 7 4.37 -15.12 15.93
C VAL A 7 3.92 -15.73 14.60
N ALA A 8 3.53 -16.99 14.63
CA ALA A 8 3.05 -17.74 13.45
C ALA A 8 1.55 -17.53 13.20
N LEU A 9 0.85 -16.73 14.03
CA LEU A 9 -0.61 -16.55 13.96
C LEU A 9 -1.07 -15.32 13.17
N LEU A 10 -0.17 -14.62 12.46
CA LEU A 10 -0.53 -13.45 11.63
C LEU A 10 -0.29 -13.69 10.12
N ALA A 11 0.48 -14.70 9.73
CA ALA A 11 0.84 -14.90 8.33
C ALA A 11 -0.29 -15.50 7.48
N THR A 12 -1.17 -16.32 8.07
CA THR A 12 -2.29 -16.95 7.36
C THR A 12 -3.52 -16.06 7.25
N GLY A 13 -3.76 -15.16 8.20
CA GLY A 13 -4.92 -14.26 8.18
C GLY A 13 -4.81 -13.11 7.18
N LEU A 14 -3.59 -12.66 6.86
CA LEU A 14 -3.36 -11.54 5.94
C LEU A 14 -3.61 -11.90 4.46
N ALA A 15 -3.51 -13.18 4.09
CA ALA A 15 -3.68 -13.65 2.72
C ALA A 15 -5.15 -13.72 2.27
N GLU A 16 -6.10 -13.66 3.21
CA GLU A 16 -7.54 -13.83 2.95
C GLU A 16 -8.38 -12.61 3.34
N MET A 17 -7.76 -11.48 3.71
CA MET A 17 -8.51 -10.27 4.07
C MET A 17 -9.23 -9.67 2.86
N PRO A 18 -10.55 -9.47 2.93
CA PRO A 18 -11.27 -8.67 1.94
C PRO A 18 -10.73 -7.24 1.89
N ALA A 19 -10.63 -6.69 0.68
CA ALA A 19 -10.33 -5.27 0.50
C ALA A 19 -11.37 -4.41 1.24
N GLY A 20 -10.91 -3.41 1.99
CA GLY A 20 -11.75 -2.52 2.80
C GLY A 20 -11.79 -2.88 4.29
N ASP A 21 -11.39 -4.09 4.68
CA ASP A 21 -11.39 -4.51 6.08
C ASP A 21 -10.24 -3.91 6.88
N THR A 22 -10.47 -3.76 8.19
CA THR A 22 -9.49 -3.25 9.14
C THR A 22 -9.29 -4.21 10.29
N ILE A 23 -8.03 -4.56 10.59
CA ILE A 23 -7.68 -5.45 11.70
C ILE A 23 -6.79 -4.72 12.71
N PRO A 24 -7.10 -4.85 14.02
CA PRO A 24 -6.18 -4.40 15.06
C PRO A 24 -4.97 -5.33 15.12
N ILE A 25 -3.78 -4.74 15.01
CA ILE A 25 -2.49 -5.41 15.16
C ILE A 25 -1.78 -4.91 16.42
N PRO A 26 -1.34 -5.81 17.33
CA PRO A 26 -0.62 -5.40 18.52
C PRO A 26 0.77 -4.84 18.14
N ALA A 27 1.07 -3.61 18.57
CA ALA A 27 2.41 -3.04 18.48
C ALA A 27 3.21 -3.39 19.74
N TYR A 28 4.44 -3.89 19.59
CA TYR A 28 5.30 -4.29 20.70
C TYR A 28 6.50 -3.35 20.87
N GLY A 29 6.87 -3.08 22.11
CA GLY A 29 8.10 -2.41 22.50
C GLY A 29 8.85 -3.22 23.58
N ALA A 30 9.89 -2.63 24.17
CA ALA A 30 10.75 -3.33 25.12
C ALA A 30 10.02 -3.87 26.38
N SER A 31 8.86 -3.27 26.73
CA SER A 31 8.05 -3.61 27.91
C SER A 31 6.80 -4.45 27.58
N GLY A 32 6.58 -4.85 26.33
CA GLY A 32 5.37 -5.58 25.92
C GLY A 32 4.56 -4.84 24.86
N VAL A 33 3.23 -5.04 24.83
CA VAL A 33 2.34 -4.34 23.88
C VAL A 33 2.25 -2.86 24.27
N VAL A 34 2.55 -1.97 23.32
CA VAL A 34 2.63 -0.51 23.53
C VAL A 34 1.40 0.22 22.97
N ALA A 35 0.81 -0.27 21.89
CA ALA A 35 -0.40 0.32 21.28
C ALA A 35 -1.12 -0.69 20.36
N ALA A 36 -2.40 -0.48 20.12
CA ALA A 36 -3.12 -1.16 19.04
C ALA A 36 -2.93 -0.33 17.76
N CYS A 37 -2.15 -0.84 16.81
CA CYS A 37 -2.15 -0.31 15.45
C CYS A 37 -3.31 -0.94 14.69
N LYS A 38 -3.73 -0.32 13.60
CA LYS A 38 -4.69 -0.83 12.65
C LYS A 38 -3.97 -1.09 11.33
N LEU A 39 -4.37 -2.17 10.68
CA LEU A 39 -3.98 -2.51 9.33
C LEU A 39 -5.23 -2.44 8.47
N TRP A 40 -5.16 -1.67 7.38
CA TRP A 40 -6.17 -1.62 6.34
C TRP A 40 -5.55 -2.02 5.01
N ILE A 41 -6.26 -2.81 4.23
CA ILE A 41 -5.84 -3.27 2.90
C ILE A 41 -6.95 -2.94 1.92
N GLY A 42 -6.60 -2.39 0.77
CA GLY A 42 -7.56 -2.17 -0.30
C GLY A 42 -6.89 -1.94 -1.64
N GLU A 43 -7.71 -1.64 -2.64
CA GLU A 43 -7.25 -1.46 -4.01
C GLU A 43 -7.82 -0.18 -4.61
N ALA A 44 -7.07 0.44 -5.53
CA ALA A 44 -7.54 1.52 -6.37
C ALA A 44 -7.18 1.26 -7.82
N SER A 45 -8.05 1.65 -8.74
CA SER A 45 -7.72 1.70 -10.16
C SER A 45 -7.11 3.04 -10.52
N THR A 46 -6.11 3.02 -11.40
CA THR A 46 -5.55 4.24 -12.00
C THR A 46 -6.52 4.88 -12.98
N THR A 47 -6.58 6.21 -12.97
CA THR A 47 -7.28 7.05 -13.94
C THR A 47 -6.49 7.17 -15.25
N SER A 48 -7.03 7.87 -16.25
CA SER A 48 -6.37 8.10 -17.55
C SER A 48 -5.01 8.81 -17.45
N THR A 49 -4.72 9.48 -16.33
CA THR A 49 -3.45 10.16 -16.05
C THR A 49 -2.52 9.35 -15.13
N GLY A 50 -2.89 8.11 -14.81
CA GLY A 50 -2.14 7.23 -13.90
C GLY A 50 -2.33 7.58 -12.43
N ALA A 51 -3.21 8.54 -12.10
CA ALA A 51 -3.53 8.90 -10.73
C ALA A 51 -4.39 7.82 -10.07
N TRP A 52 -4.17 7.57 -8.78
CA TRP A 52 -4.99 6.66 -7.97
C TRP A 52 -5.34 7.31 -6.63
N SER A 53 -6.44 6.87 -6.03
CA SER A 53 -6.86 7.29 -4.69
C SER A 53 -7.71 6.22 -4.02
N VAL A 54 -7.59 6.08 -2.70
CA VAL A 54 -8.42 5.22 -1.85
C VAL A 54 -9.09 6.04 -0.74
N ASP A 55 -10.30 5.64 -0.38
CA ASP A 55 -10.99 6.10 0.82
C ASP A 55 -10.63 5.20 2.00
N LEU A 56 -10.19 5.82 3.09
CA LEU A 56 -9.81 5.18 4.35
C LEU A 56 -10.76 5.56 5.49
N SER A 57 -11.87 6.26 5.20
CA SER A 57 -12.82 6.77 6.20
C SER A 57 -13.35 5.67 7.14
N GLN A 58 -13.52 4.45 6.62
CA GLN A 58 -13.97 3.29 7.39
C GLN A 58 -12.86 2.60 8.20
N ALA A 59 -11.59 2.93 7.94
CA ALA A 59 -10.47 2.33 8.67
C ALA A 59 -10.34 2.86 10.11
N GLY A 60 -10.92 4.04 10.38
CA GLY A 60 -10.98 4.61 11.72
C GLY A 60 -9.60 4.91 12.33
N PHE A 61 -8.61 5.27 11.50
CA PHE A 61 -7.31 5.71 11.99
C PHE A 61 -7.45 6.99 12.84
N THR A 62 -6.71 7.05 13.94
CA THR A 62 -6.64 8.20 14.84
C THR A 62 -5.46 9.13 14.54
N ALA A 63 -4.49 8.65 13.76
CA ALA A 63 -3.39 9.44 13.19
C ALA A 63 -3.18 9.11 11.71
N VAL A 64 -2.53 10.00 10.95
CA VAL A 64 -2.30 9.80 9.52
C VAL A 64 -1.49 8.51 9.30
N PRO A 65 -2.03 7.49 8.61
CA PRO A 65 -1.37 6.19 8.48
C PRO A 65 -0.16 6.28 7.54
N LYS A 66 0.76 5.32 7.73
CA LYS A 66 1.79 4.99 6.73
C LYS A 66 1.11 4.25 5.59
N ILE A 67 1.45 4.60 4.37
CA ILE A 67 0.90 4.01 3.15
C ILE A 67 2.01 3.29 2.41
N LEU A 68 1.76 2.03 2.06
CA LEU A 68 2.56 1.24 1.15
C LEU A 68 1.67 0.95 -0.06
N ALA A 69 2.07 1.43 -1.23
CA ALA A 69 1.32 1.25 -2.47
C ALA A 69 2.16 0.45 -3.46
N SER A 70 1.53 -0.53 -4.10
CA SER A 70 2.16 -1.39 -5.10
C SER A 70 1.25 -1.46 -6.32
N ALA A 71 1.80 -1.13 -7.50
CA ALA A 71 1.06 -1.31 -8.74
C ALA A 71 1.06 -2.80 -9.13
N LEU A 72 -0.12 -3.34 -9.39
CA LEU A 72 -0.33 -4.68 -9.90
C LEU A 72 -0.48 -4.58 -11.42
N SER A 73 0.53 -5.06 -12.14
CA SER A 73 0.54 -5.15 -13.61
C SER A 73 0.52 -6.61 -14.01
N ALA A 74 -0.22 -6.94 -15.07
CA ALA A 74 -0.14 -8.26 -15.70
C ALA A 74 1.21 -8.47 -16.42
N ASP A 75 1.91 -7.37 -16.74
CA ASP A 75 3.26 -7.40 -17.30
C ASP A 75 4.30 -7.46 -16.18
N THR A 76 5.02 -8.57 -16.11
CA THR A 76 6.02 -8.88 -15.08
C THR A 76 7.46 -8.61 -15.55
N THR A 77 7.65 -8.06 -16.76
CA THR A 77 8.99 -7.74 -17.24
C THR A 77 9.57 -6.56 -16.45
N ILE A 78 10.84 -6.65 -16.02
CA ILE A 78 11.51 -5.58 -15.25
C ILE A 78 11.49 -4.26 -16.03
N ALA A 79 11.58 -4.33 -17.37
CA ALA A 79 11.52 -3.19 -18.28
C ALA A 79 10.16 -2.47 -18.30
N ASN A 80 9.08 -3.10 -17.80
CA ASN A 80 7.74 -2.52 -17.75
C ASN A 80 7.19 -2.47 -16.32
N SER A 81 8.05 -2.60 -15.29
CA SER A 81 7.61 -2.66 -13.90
C SER A 81 6.95 -1.34 -13.48
N ALA A 82 5.65 -1.41 -13.22
CA ALA A 82 4.88 -0.27 -12.76
C ALA A 82 5.22 0.06 -11.31
N VAL A 83 5.51 1.33 -11.03
CA VAL A 83 5.85 1.81 -9.68
C VAL A 83 4.74 2.73 -9.20
N ALA A 84 4.07 2.35 -8.11
CA ALA A 84 3.11 3.22 -7.43
C ALA A 84 3.85 4.18 -6.49
N ILE A 85 3.57 5.47 -6.62
CA ILE A 85 4.14 6.54 -5.80
C ILE A 85 3.00 7.18 -5.02
N THR A 86 3.09 7.19 -3.69
CA THR A 86 2.15 7.92 -2.83
C THR A 86 2.56 9.39 -2.75
N THR A 87 1.65 10.32 -3.05
CA THR A 87 1.91 11.77 -2.99
C THR A 87 1.08 12.48 -1.93
N GLY A 88 -0.06 11.93 -1.55
CA GLY A 88 -0.96 12.51 -0.55
C GLY A 88 -1.45 11.47 0.45
N ARG A 89 -1.53 11.85 1.72
CA ARG A 89 -2.11 11.03 2.80
C ARG A 89 -2.78 11.91 3.84
N THR A 90 -3.96 11.49 4.26
CA THR A 90 -4.75 12.08 5.34
C THR A 90 -5.27 10.96 6.24
N LEU A 91 -6.04 11.31 7.27
CA LEU A 91 -6.69 10.30 8.13
C LEU A 91 -7.66 9.39 7.37
N VAL A 92 -8.27 9.91 6.30
CA VAL A 92 -9.41 9.28 5.62
C VAL A 92 -9.17 9.02 4.14
N ALA A 93 -7.97 9.32 3.62
CA ALA A 93 -7.67 9.11 2.21
C ALA A 93 -6.18 9.02 1.94
N ALA A 94 -5.82 8.27 0.91
CA ALA A 94 -4.48 8.26 0.31
C ALA A 94 -4.58 8.41 -1.20
N SER A 95 -3.58 9.06 -1.81
CA SER A 95 -3.52 9.27 -3.25
C SER A 95 -2.10 9.29 -3.77
N GLY A 96 -1.98 9.05 -5.07
CA GLY A 96 -0.70 8.97 -5.74
C GLY A 96 -0.84 8.80 -7.25
N PHE A 97 0.25 8.38 -7.87
CA PHE A 97 0.31 8.08 -9.29
C PHE A 97 1.12 6.81 -9.53
N VAL A 98 0.93 6.17 -10.67
CA VAL A 98 1.76 5.06 -11.13
C VAL A 98 2.65 5.54 -12.28
N ASN A 99 3.93 5.18 -12.21
CA ASN A 99 4.92 5.40 -13.27
C ASN A 99 5.27 4.07 -13.95
N LEU A 100 5.54 4.16 -15.24
CA LEU A 100 6.04 3.08 -16.10
C LEU A 100 7.43 3.48 -16.61
N PRO A 101 8.37 2.52 -16.74
CA PRO A 101 9.62 2.77 -17.41
C PRO A 101 9.34 3.12 -18.88
N ASN A 102 10.17 3.99 -19.45
CA ASN A 102 10.07 4.37 -20.85
C ASN A 102 11.08 3.57 -21.67
N THR A 103 10.66 2.99 -22.79
CA THR A 103 11.50 2.13 -23.66
C THR A 103 12.32 2.89 -24.70
N ILE A 104 12.28 4.23 -24.73
CA ILE A 104 13.10 5.00 -25.67
C ILE A 104 14.47 5.32 -25.05
N ALA A 105 15.41 4.45 -25.38
CA ALA A 105 16.84 4.63 -25.17
C ALA A 105 17.34 5.90 -25.89
N ILE A 106 18.31 6.57 -25.26
CA ILE A 106 19.10 7.71 -25.76
C ILE A 106 18.39 9.08 -25.61
N GLY A 107 18.63 9.77 -24.48
CA GLY A 107 18.44 11.23 -24.42
C GLY A 107 17.91 11.84 -23.11
N GLY A 108 17.59 11.04 -22.08
CA GLY A 108 17.28 11.59 -20.75
C GLY A 108 15.89 12.22 -20.61
N MET A 109 14.82 11.49 -20.95
CA MET A 109 13.43 11.93 -20.70
C MET A 109 12.73 11.11 -19.60
N PRO A 110 11.77 11.73 -18.88
CA PRO A 110 11.25 11.26 -17.59
C PRO A 110 10.36 10.00 -17.70
N GLU A 111 10.20 9.32 -16.56
CA GLU A 111 9.25 8.21 -16.36
C GLU A 111 7.86 8.54 -16.92
N LYS A 112 7.23 7.61 -17.63
CA LYS A 112 5.90 7.79 -18.22
C LYS A 112 4.82 7.51 -17.16
N ARG A 113 3.80 8.35 -17.03
CA ARG A 113 2.63 8.02 -16.19
C ARG A 113 1.87 6.83 -16.79
N ALA A 114 1.43 5.91 -15.94
CA ALA A 114 0.53 4.84 -16.37
C ALA A 114 -0.76 5.42 -16.98
N GLY A 115 -1.38 4.66 -17.88
CA GLY A 115 -2.74 4.95 -18.34
C GLY A 115 -3.79 4.47 -17.34
N ALA A 116 -5.05 4.50 -17.74
CA ALA A 116 -6.15 3.96 -16.93
C ALA A 116 -6.07 2.43 -16.81
N GLY A 117 -6.61 1.91 -15.70
CA GLY A 117 -6.93 0.48 -15.55
C GLY A 117 -5.86 -0.40 -14.90
N LEU A 118 -4.71 0.14 -14.51
CA LEU A 118 -3.81 -0.58 -13.59
C LEU A 118 -4.40 -0.55 -12.18
N THR A 119 -4.38 -1.70 -11.52
CA THR A 119 -4.74 -1.83 -10.10
C THR A 119 -3.55 -1.45 -9.22
N VAL A 120 -3.81 -0.73 -8.14
CA VAL A 120 -2.85 -0.39 -7.10
C VAL A 120 -3.33 -1.03 -5.81
N SER A 121 -2.57 -1.98 -5.29
CA SER A 121 -2.77 -2.50 -3.94
C SER A 121 -2.22 -1.49 -2.94
N VAL A 122 -3.04 -1.15 -1.94
CA VAL A 122 -2.71 -0.15 -0.92
C VAL A 122 -2.84 -0.80 0.45
N LEU A 123 -1.76 -0.72 1.22
CA LEU A 123 -1.69 -1.15 2.60
C LEU A 123 -1.44 0.07 3.48
N ALA A 124 -2.35 0.32 4.42
CA ALA A 124 -2.29 1.42 5.36
C ALA A 124 -2.07 0.90 6.79
N ILE A 125 -1.08 1.45 7.49
CA ILE A 125 -0.75 1.10 8.88
C ILE A 125 -0.71 2.36 9.74
N GLY A 126 -1.49 2.40 10.80
CA GLY A 126 -1.52 3.53 11.74
C GLY A 126 -2.35 3.24 12.98
N PRO A 127 -2.22 4.03 14.05
CA PRO A 127 -3.12 3.96 15.20
C PRO A 127 -4.52 4.51 14.87
#